data_AF-A0A0D3JVP7-F1
#
_entry.id   AF-A0A0D3JVP7-F1
#
_cell.length_a   1.000
_cell.length_b   1.000
_cell.length_c   1.000
_cell.angle_alpha   90.00
_cell.angle_beta   90.00
_cell.angle_gamma   90.00
#
_symmetry.space_group_name_H-M   'P 1'
#
loop_
_entity.id
_entity.type
_entity.pdbx_description
1 polymer ?
#
loop_
_entity_poly.entity_id
_entity_poly.type
_entity_poly.pdbx_seq_one_letter_code
_entity_poly.pdbx_strand_id
1 'polypeptide(L)'
;MSEHDACEFVAEEIPETCGPCLPMSHKMGYWGADPITPAGGIRNMRETCIDSASQRRVLFFNAIPDHEISIPRGRSSPCAAAYKLTLPRPEYKSRTIEIPAAGPIAFARNGVPIYSPVWAAHNSFLFEERAWAGHPYSQVPLWHYHFVGPQHPFWRNNETQLVAYALDGFPIFGPTAAALDACNGRFVRGQYQYHVVQSPAEVDLRRPYCAAGNAVNWNFVLGCYHGSTSSTRLERDTGSRIGLQCSADADYDAPRPAGM
;
A
#
# COMPACT_ATOMS: atom_id res chain seq x y z
N MET A 1 19.51 -9.54 -30.23
CA MET A 1 18.22 -9.55 -29.53
C MET A 1 18.51 -9.85 -28.08
N SER A 2 18.75 -8.83 -27.25
CA SER A 2 19.13 -9.02 -25.84
C SER A 2 17.99 -8.60 -24.93
N GLU A 3 17.81 -9.42 -23.90
CA GLU A 3 16.92 -9.30 -22.75
C GLU A 3 16.86 -7.89 -22.15
N HIS A 4 15.73 -7.59 -21.48
CA HIS A 4 15.45 -6.38 -20.69
C HIS A 4 14.64 -5.26 -21.36
N ASP A 5 13.59 -5.60 -22.10
CA ASP A 5 12.43 -4.69 -22.12
C ASP A 5 11.81 -4.77 -20.72
N ALA A 6 12.18 -3.81 -19.88
CA ALA A 6 11.58 -3.63 -18.58
C ALA A 6 10.06 -3.67 -18.72
N CYS A 7 9.39 -4.27 -17.75
CA CYS A 7 7.97 -4.10 -17.54
C CYS A 7 7.69 -2.63 -17.22
N GLU A 8 7.65 -1.82 -18.28
CA GLU A 8 7.70 -0.38 -18.21
C GLU A 8 6.29 0.12 -17.95
N PHE A 9 5.98 0.25 -16.66
CA PHE A 9 4.90 1.13 -16.22
C PHE A 9 5.48 2.14 -15.24
N VAL A 10 5.58 3.38 -15.72
CA VAL A 10 5.87 4.57 -14.93
C VAL A 10 4.56 4.99 -14.27
N ALA A 11 4.47 4.89 -12.94
CA ALA A 11 3.34 5.46 -12.23
C ALA A 11 3.28 6.98 -12.49
N GLU A 12 2.10 7.47 -12.87
CA GLU A 12 1.79 8.89 -12.96
C GLU A 12 2.23 9.65 -11.70
N GLU A 13 2.68 10.88 -11.93
CA GLU A 13 3.35 11.75 -10.97
C GLU A 13 2.59 11.87 -9.65
N ILE A 14 3.24 11.47 -8.56
CA ILE A 14 2.86 11.88 -7.22
C ILE A 14 3.10 13.39 -7.15
N PRO A 15 2.12 14.19 -6.73
CA PRO A 15 2.27 15.64 -6.64
C PRO A 15 3.54 16.04 -5.88
N GLU A 16 4.35 16.91 -6.49
CA GLU A 16 5.71 17.29 -6.04
C GLU A 16 5.80 18.00 -4.69
N THR A 17 4.67 18.31 -4.04
CA THR A 17 4.66 19.11 -2.81
C THR A 17 3.92 18.39 -1.68
N CYS A 18 4.68 18.07 -0.62
CA CYS A 18 4.13 17.65 0.66
C CYS A 18 3.75 18.87 1.53
N GLY A 19 2.79 18.65 2.42
CA GLY A 19 2.51 19.51 3.57
C GLY A 19 3.51 19.27 4.72
N PRO A 20 3.12 19.55 5.98
CA PRO A 20 4.05 19.50 7.11
C PRO A 20 4.59 18.09 7.35
N CYS A 21 5.82 18.03 7.85
CA CYS A 21 6.54 16.79 8.14
C CYS A 21 6.47 16.43 9.63
N LEU A 22 6.47 15.14 9.96
CA LEU A 22 6.60 14.72 11.35
C LEU A 22 7.92 15.25 11.93
N PRO A 23 7.91 15.89 13.11
CA PRO A 23 9.13 16.32 13.76
C PRO A 23 10.02 15.10 14.04
N MET A 24 11.31 15.19 13.71
CA MET A 24 12.28 14.21 14.20
C MET A 24 12.57 14.52 15.67
N SER A 25 11.97 13.79 16.61
CA SER A 25 12.50 13.79 17.99
C SER A 25 13.83 13.05 17.96
N HIS A 26 14.94 13.80 17.99
CA HIS A 26 16.28 13.25 17.95
C HIS A 26 16.55 12.32 19.15
N LYS A 27 16.59 11.02 18.91
CA LYS A 27 17.53 10.10 19.56
C LYS A 27 18.18 9.21 18.51
N MET A 28 19.30 9.67 17.99
CA MET A 28 20.22 8.86 17.19
C MET A 28 20.95 7.89 18.12
N GLY A 29 20.42 6.68 18.26
CA GLY A 29 21.19 5.51 18.67
C GLY A 29 21.58 4.71 17.43
N TYR A 30 22.84 4.26 17.33
CA TYR A 30 23.23 3.20 16.41
C TYR A 30 22.30 1.99 16.67
N TRP A 31 21.40 1.70 15.73
CA TRP A 31 20.45 0.58 15.79
C TRP A 31 19.69 0.44 17.12
N GLY A 32 19.24 1.57 17.65
CA GLY A 32 18.24 1.68 18.71
C GLY A 32 17.29 2.81 18.33
N ALA A 33 16.48 2.60 17.29
CA ALA A 33 15.42 3.54 16.97
C ALA A 33 14.33 3.35 18.05
N ASP A 34 14.28 4.28 18.99
CA ASP A 34 13.09 4.44 19.82
C ASP A 34 11.88 4.58 18.86
N PRO A 35 10.77 3.88 19.09
CA PRO A 35 9.58 4.06 18.26
C PRO A 35 9.23 5.54 18.21
N ILE A 36 9.13 6.08 16.99
CA ILE A 36 8.56 7.42 16.82
C ILE A 36 7.05 7.21 16.90
N THR A 37 6.50 7.37 18.10
CA THR A 37 5.12 7.82 18.23
C THR A 37 5.05 9.16 17.49
N PRO A 38 4.04 9.47 16.66
CA PRO A 38 3.90 10.77 15.98
C PRO A 38 3.90 11.95 16.97
N ALA A 39 5.08 12.36 17.39
CA ALA A 39 5.33 13.41 18.36
C ALA A 39 5.41 14.72 17.56
N GLY A 40 4.25 15.21 17.16
CA GLY A 40 4.19 16.41 16.30
C GLY A 40 2.82 16.88 15.84
N GLY A 41 1.72 16.33 16.37
CA GLY A 41 0.37 16.82 16.07
C GLY A 41 -0.19 16.44 14.69
N ILE A 42 0.63 15.97 13.74
CA ILE A 42 0.15 15.43 12.47
C ILE A 42 -0.33 13.99 12.71
N ARG A 43 -1.64 13.78 12.59
CA ARG A 43 -2.27 12.46 12.73
C ARG A 43 -2.52 11.85 11.37
N ASN A 44 -2.58 10.52 11.30
CA ASN A 44 -3.20 9.86 10.15
C ASN A 44 -4.58 10.48 9.88
N MET A 45 -4.82 10.82 8.63
CA MET A 45 -6.13 11.22 8.13
C MET A 45 -6.50 10.25 7.04
N ARG A 46 -7.68 9.66 7.17
CA ARG A 46 -8.35 8.95 6.09
C ARG A 46 -9.85 9.20 6.13
N GLU A 47 -10.47 9.15 4.97
CA GLU A 47 -11.92 9.14 4.81
C GLU A 47 -12.25 8.30 3.57
N THR A 48 -13.21 7.38 3.70
CA THR A 48 -13.67 6.57 2.59
C THR A 48 -15.07 7.02 2.19
N CYS A 49 -15.27 7.24 0.90
CA CYS A 49 -16.55 7.61 0.35
C CYS A 49 -16.92 6.74 -0.85
N ILE A 50 -18.22 6.72 -1.16
CA ILE A 50 -18.75 6.19 -2.41
C ILE A 50 -19.34 7.36 -3.21
N ASP A 51 -18.92 7.52 -4.46
CA ASP A 51 -19.60 8.39 -5.41
C ASP A 51 -20.96 7.78 -5.74
N SER A 52 -22.04 8.48 -5.41
CA SER A 52 -23.40 7.95 -5.57
C SER A 52 -23.77 7.73 -7.04
N ALA A 53 -23.24 8.54 -7.96
CA ALA A 53 -23.56 8.47 -9.37
C ALA A 53 -22.79 7.33 -10.06
N SER A 54 -21.50 7.22 -9.79
CA SER A 54 -20.64 6.23 -10.45
C SER A 54 -20.45 4.93 -9.66
N GLN A 55 -20.90 4.89 -8.40
CA GLN A 55 -20.66 3.81 -7.44
C GLN A 55 -19.17 3.48 -7.26
N ARG A 56 -18.31 4.49 -7.49
CA ARG A 56 -16.86 4.37 -7.36
C ARG A 56 -16.43 4.68 -5.94
N ARG A 57 -15.38 3.99 -5.49
CA ARG A 57 -14.76 4.26 -4.19
C ARG A 57 -13.82 5.45 -4.32
N VAL A 58 -13.96 6.39 -3.38
CA VAL A 58 -13.08 7.56 -3.25
C VAL A 58 -12.43 7.51 -1.87
N LEU A 59 -11.11 7.57 -1.80
CA LEU A 59 -10.35 7.63 -0.56
C LEU A 59 -9.68 9.00 -0.46
N PHE A 60 -9.88 9.68 0.65
CA PHE A 60 -9.12 10.88 1.01
C PHE A 60 -8.14 10.51 2.09
N PHE A 61 -6.89 10.92 1.98
CA PHE A 61 -5.85 10.52 2.94
C PHE A 61 -4.68 11.50 2.98
N ASN A 62 -3.87 11.38 4.02
CA ASN A 62 -2.64 12.17 4.15
C ASN A 62 -1.32 11.38 4.11
N ALA A 63 -1.39 10.06 3.89
CA ALA A 63 -0.26 9.14 3.81
C ALA A 63 0.63 9.07 5.08
N ILE A 64 0.16 9.59 6.21
CA ILE A 64 0.82 9.43 7.51
C ILE A 64 0.35 8.12 8.14
N PRO A 65 1.24 7.21 8.60
CA PRO A 65 0.83 5.99 9.31
C PRO A 65 0.01 6.28 10.58
N ASP A 66 -0.93 5.40 10.88
CA ASP A 66 -1.74 5.40 12.11
C ASP A 66 -1.08 4.63 13.26
N HIS A 67 0.20 4.25 13.09
CA HIS A 67 0.97 3.48 14.04
C HIS A 67 2.39 4.02 14.20
N GLU A 68 3.09 3.52 15.21
CA GLU A 68 4.49 3.86 15.43
C GLU A 68 5.36 3.34 14.30
N ILE A 69 6.31 4.17 13.87
CA ILE A 69 7.22 3.85 12.77
C ILE A 69 8.67 3.95 13.21
N SER A 70 9.51 3.18 12.52
CA SER A 70 10.97 3.28 12.60
C SER A 70 11.49 3.87 11.30
N ILE A 71 12.15 5.02 11.36
CA ILE A 71 12.72 5.66 10.17
C ILE A 71 14.15 5.16 9.98
N PRO A 72 14.50 4.58 8.82
CA PRO A 72 15.87 4.17 8.52
C PRO A 72 16.84 5.36 8.58
N ARG A 73 18.08 5.10 8.99
CA ARG A 73 19.13 6.15 9.10
C ARG A 73 19.30 6.87 7.75
N GLY A 74 19.38 8.20 7.81
CA GLY A 74 19.60 9.03 6.62
C GLY A 74 18.36 9.24 5.75
N ARG A 75 17.17 8.82 6.22
CA ARG A 75 15.89 9.13 5.58
C ARG A 75 15.20 10.30 6.27
N SER A 76 14.49 11.09 5.48
CA SER A 76 13.66 12.19 5.96
C SER A 76 12.47 11.69 6.77
N SER A 77 11.95 12.51 7.69
CA SER A 77 10.62 12.28 8.27
C SER A 77 9.55 12.19 7.20
N PRO A 78 8.52 11.36 7.38
CA PRO A 78 7.38 11.39 6.50
C PRO A 78 6.61 12.71 6.63
N CYS A 79 6.03 13.16 5.53
CA CYS A 79 5.25 14.39 5.46
C CYS A 79 3.84 14.10 5.00
N ALA A 80 2.89 14.84 5.58
CA ALA A 80 1.49 14.71 5.23
C ALA A 80 1.26 15.35 3.87
N ALA A 81 0.46 14.73 3.02
CA ALA A 81 0.03 15.33 1.77
C ALA A 81 -1.43 14.98 1.49
N ALA A 82 -2.26 15.99 1.24
CA ALA A 82 -3.70 15.81 1.08
C ALA A 82 -4.00 15.21 -0.29
N TYR A 83 -4.40 13.95 -0.32
CA TYR A 83 -4.68 13.20 -1.54
C TYR A 83 -6.13 12.72 -1.61
N LYS A 84 -6.59 12.60 -2.85
CA LYS A 84 -7.84 11.98 -3.26
C LYS A 84 -7.51 10.85 -4.25
N LEU A 85 -7.86 9.62 -3.91
CA LEU A 85 -7.77 8.47 -4.79
C LEU A 85 -9.17 8.03 -5.19
N THR A 86 -9.45 7.99 -6.49
CA THR A 86 -10.71 7.47 -7.04
C THR A 86 -10.43 6.13 -7.70
N LEU A 87 -10.96 5.04 -7.16
CA LEU A 87 -10.82 3.69 -7.69
C LEU A 87 -11.96 3.36 -8.68
N PRO A 88 -11.74 2.47 -9.66
CA PRO A 88 -12.81 1.88 -10.45
C PRO A 88 -13.73 1.05 -9.56
N ARG A 89 -14.94 0.77 -10.07
CA ARG A 89 -15.71 -0.36 -9.59
C ARG A 89 -14.99 -1.64 -10.04
N PRO A 90 -14.70 -2.60 -9.15
CA PRO A 90 -13.97 -3.80 -9.51
C PRO A 90 -14.74 -4.60 -10.57
N GLU A 91 -14.03 -5.00 -11.61
CA GLU A 91 -14.54 -5.81 -12.72
C GLU A 91 -13.47 -6.84 -13.08
N TYR A 92 -13.81 -8.12 -12.96
CA TYR A 92 -12.86 -9.20 -13.19
C TYR A 92 -12.66 -9.40 -14.69
N LYS A 93 -11.41 -9.44 -15.13
CA LYS A 93 -11.03 -9.81 -16.50
C LYS A 93 -10.09 -11.01 -16.45
N SER A 94 -10.29 -11.94 -17.38
CA SER A 94 -9.43 -13.11 -17.52
C SER A 94 -8.01 -12.74 -17.95
N ARG A 95 -7.88 -11.67 -18.74
CA ARG A 95 -6.58 -11.08 -19.08
C ARG A 95 -6.08 -10.24 -17.91
N THR A 96 -4.92 -10.60 -17.40
CA THR A 96 -4.24 -9.87 -16.33
C THR A 96 -3.46 -8.67 -16.87
N ILE A 97 -3.17 -7.70 -16.01
CA ILE A 97 -2.33 -6.54 -16.26
C ILE A 97 -1.22 -6.55 -15.21
N GLU A 98 -0.01 -6.19 -15.61
CA GLU A 98 1.11 -6.14 -14.68
C GLU A 98 0.99 -4.98 -13.68
N ILE A 99 1.55 -5.16 -12.49
CA ILE A 99 1.68 -4.06 -11.52
C ILE A 99 2.80 -3.09 -11.92
N PRO A 100 2.70 -1.80 -11.56
CA PRO A 100 3.81 -0.85 -11.70
C PRO A 100 5.11 -1.37 -11.07
N ALA A 101 6.24 -1.14 -11.73
CA ALA A 101 7.55 -1.37 -11.11
C ALA A 101 7.87 -0.31 -10.04
N ALA A 102 7.35 0.91 -10.21
CA ALA A 102 7.51 2.04 -9.30
C ALA A 102 6.16 2.65 -8.92
N GLY A 103 6.08 3.24 -7.74
CA GLY A 103 4.86 3.90 -7.25
C GLY A 103 3.84 2.92 -6.61
N PRO A 104 2.64 3.43 -6.29
CA PRO A 104 1.63 2.65 -5.58
C PRO A 104 1.04 1.55 -6.46
N ILE A 105 0.80 0.39 -5.86
CA ILE A 105 0.07 -0.75 -6.43
C ILE A 105 -1.25 -1.03 -5.69
N ALA A 106 -1.37 -0.48 -4.49
CA ALA A 106 -2.55 -0.55 -3.66
C ALA A 106 -2.52 0.58 -2.63
N PHE A 107 -3.64 0.77 -1.94
CA PHE A 107 -3.71 1.66 -0.79
C PHE A 107 -4.25 0.88 0.40
N ALA A 108 -3.46 0.85 1.47
CA ALA A 108 -3.86 0.22 2.71
C ALA A 108 -5.09 0.91 3.28
N ARG A 109 -5.87 0.19 4.08
CA ARG A 109 -7.08 0.75 4.68
C ARG A 109 -6.78 2.00 5.49
N ASN A 110 -5.60 2.12 6.11
CA ASN A 110 -5.19 3.33 6.84
C ASN A 110 -4.83 4.52 5.93
N GLY A 111 -4.99 4.42 4.60
CA GLY A 111 -4.70 5.51 3.67
C GLY A 111 -3.23 5.67 3.33
N VAL A 112 -2.36 4.75 3.77
CA VAL A 112 -0.95 4.72 3.36
C VAL A 112 -0.83 3.91 2.06
N PRO A 113 -0.12 4.42 1.04
CA PRO A 113 0.10 3.66 -0.19
C PRO A 113 0.98 2.42 0.06
N ILE A 114 0.74 1.39 -0.74
CA ILE A 114 1.55 0.17 -0.81
C ILE A 114 2.24 0.18 -2.17
N TYR A 115 3.55 0.07 -2.19
CA TYR A 115 4.37 0.10 -3.40
C TYR A 115 4.80 -1.30 -3.83
N SER A 116 5.18 -1.40 -5.09
CA SER A 116 5.82 -2.60 -5.65
C SER A 116 7.21 -2.81 -5.04
N PRO A 117 7.59 -4.07 -4.74
CA PRO A 117 8.89 -4.34 -4.15
C PRO A 117 10.06 -4.25 -5.14
N VAL A 118 9.82 -4.16 -6.45
CA VAL A 118 10.86 -4.22 -7.51
C VAL A 118 12.06 -3.34 -7.20
N TRP A 119 11.82 -2.03 -7.12
CA TRP A 119 12.87 -1.05 -6.98
C TRP A 119 13.66 -1.26 -5.69
N ALA A 120 12.95 -1.56 -4.61
CA ALA A 120 13.55 -1.71 -3.31
C ALA A 120 14.33 -3.03 -3.18
N ALA A 121 13.92 -4.12 -3.84
CA ALA A 121 14.69 -5.37 -3.88
C ALA A 121 15.91 -5.27 -4.82
N HIS A 122 15.79 -4.62 -5.98
CA HIS A 122 16.94 -4.39 -6.87
C HIS A 122 18.06 -3.57 -6.20
N ASN A 123 17.72 -2.62 -5.34
CA ASN A 123 18.69 -1.84 -4.58
C ASN A 123 19.08 -2.49 -3.24
N SER A 124 18.77 -3.77 -3.05
CA SER A 124 19.00 -4.56 -1.84
C SER A 124 18.37 -3.99 -0.55
N PHE A 125 17.48 -3.01 -0.69
CA PHE A 125 16.85 -2.31 0.43
C PHE A 125 15.79 -3.18 1.11
N LEU A 126 15.10 -4.04 0.35
CA LEU A 126 14.13 -5.01 0.90
C LEU A 126 14.78 -6.24 1.53
N PHE A 127 16.09 -6.33 1.70
CA PHE A 127 16.66 -7.44 2.48
C PHE A 127 16.84 -7.10 3.96
N GLU A 128 16.50 -5.87 4.37
CA GLU A 128 16.40 -5.47 5.77
C GLU A 128 14.96 -5.64 6.27
N GLU A 129 14.77 -6.43 7.33
CA GLU A 129 13.45 -6.87 7.84
C GLU A 129 12.46 -5.71 8.11
N ARG A 130 12.96 -4.50 8.35
CA ARG A 130 12.14 -3.31 8.61
C ARG A 130 11.78 -2.51 7.37
N ALA A 131 12.47 -2.69 6.24
CA ALA A 131 12.20 -1.96 5.01
C ALA A 131 10.85 -2.35 4.39
N TRP A 132 10.41 -3.60 4.60
CA TRP A 132 9.09 -4.06 4.16
C TRP A 132 7.95 -3.33 4.87
N ALA A 133 8.15 -3.05 6.16
CA ALA A 133 7.19 -2.36 7.03
C ALA A 133 7.04 -0.87 6.71
N GLY A 134 7.78 -0.41 5.70
CA GLY A 134 7.58 0.88 5.06
C GLY A 134 8.68 1.88 5.35
N HIS A 135 8.70 2.91 4.52
CA HIS A 135 9.66 3.99 4.60
C HIS A 135 9.16 5.20 3.79
N PRO A 136 9.73 6.39 4.00
CA PRO A 136 9.44 7.52 3.13
C PRO A 136 10.15 7.38 1.79
N TYR A 137 9.52 7.87 0.72
CA TYR A 137 10.18 8.05 -0.57
C TYR A 137 11.19 9.23 -0.51
N SER A 138 12.35 9.09 -1.17
CA SER A 138 13.48 10.01 -0.92
C SER A 138 13.31 11.41 -1.50
N GLN A 139 12.57 11.55 -2.61
CA GLN A 139 12.36 12.85 -3.26
C GLN A 139 11.11 13.56 -2.71
N VAL A 140 10.05 12.78 -2.47
CA VAL A 140 8.80 13.24 -1.89
C VAL A 140 8.58 12.37 -0.65
N PRO A 141 8.75 12.87 0.58
CA PRO A 141 8.79 12.08 1.81
C PRO A 141 7.43 11.50 2.24
N LEU A 142 6.72 10.85 1.32
CA LEU A 142 5.50 10.10 1.61
C LEU A 142 5.88 8.72 2.12
N TRP A 143 5.32 8.37 3.27
CA TRP A 143 5.43 7.02 3.77
C TRP A 143 4.66 6.06 2.86
N HIS A 144 5.24 4.90 2.60
CA HIS A 144 4.59 3.79 1.91
C HIS A 144 5.05 2.46 2.48
N TYR A 145 4.21 1.43 2.36
CA TYR A 145 4.55 0.05 2.71
C TYR A 145 5.01 -0.73 1.48
N HIS A 146 5.78 -1.79 1.69
CA HIS A 146 5.99 -2.84 0.68
C HIS A 146 5.32 -4.16 1.07
N PHE A 147 4.99 -4.31 2.36
CA PHE A 147 4.32 -5.47 2.93
C PHE A 147 3.34 -5.04 4.01
N VAL A 148 2.17 -5.68 4.06
CA VAL A 148 1.10 -5.39 5.04
C VAL A 148 0.43 -6.67 5.55
N GLY A 149 1.15 -7.79 5.56
CA GLY A 149 0.68 -9.07 6.13
C GLY A 149 1.04 -9.23 7.61
N PRO A 150 0.70 -10.36 8.25
CA PRO A 150 0.70 -10.50 9.70
C PRO A 150 2.05 -10.44 10.42
N GLN A 151 3.15 -10.67 9.70
CA GLN A 151 4.49 -10.44 10.24
C GLN A 151 4.86 -8.95 10.30
N HIS A 152 4.06 -8.08 9.71
CA HIS A 152 4.22 -6.65 9.91
C HIS A 152 3.85 -6.29 11.36
N PRO A 153 4.65 -5.48 12.08
CA PRO A 153 4.42 -5.19 13.50
C PRO A 153 3.01 -4.66 13.83
N PHE A 154 2.42 -3.91 12.90
CA PHE A 154 1.08 -3.32 13.02
C PHE A 154 -0.07 -4.16 12.43
N TRP A 155 0.17 -4.91 11.36
CA TRP A 155 -0.91 -5.59 10.66
C TRP A 155 -1.08 -6.97 11.28
N ARG A 156 -2.18 -7.20 12.01
CA ARG A 156 -2.58 -8.52 12.54
C ARG A 156 -3.87 -8.96 11.89
N ASN A 157 -3.78 -9.23 10.59
CA ASN A 157 -4.91 -9.54 9.72
C ASN A 157 -5.05 -11.05 9.46
N ASN A 158 -6.28 -11.54 9.40
CA ASN A 158 -6.64 -12.87 8.92
C ASN A 158 -7.34 -12.79 7.55
N GLU A 159 -7.69 -13.93 6.98
CA GLU A 159 -8.28 -14.04 5.63
C GLU A 159 -9.58 -13.24 5.40
N THR A 160 -10.28 -12.83 6.46
CA THR A 160 -11.54 -12.06 6.37
C THR A 160 -11.36 -10.56 6.63
N GLN A 161 -10.19 -10.15 7.12
CA GLN A 161 -9.91 -8.76 7.42
C GLN A 161 -9.45 -8.03 6.16
N LEU A 162 -10.18 -7.00 5.77
CA LEU A 162 -9.77 -6.08 4.72
C LEU A 162 -8.46 -5.39 5.13
N VAL A 163 -7.47 -5.45 4.26
CA VAL A 163 -6.15 -4.85 4.46
C VAL A 163 -5.99 -3.61 3.58
N ALA A 164 -6.39 -3.71 2.31
CA ALA A 164 -6.14 -2.68 1.31
C ALA A 164 -7.16 -2.76 0.16
N TYR A 165 -7.09 -1.78 -0.74
CA TYR A 165 -7.70 -1.86 -2.06
C TYR A 165 -6.61 -1.77 -3.13
N ALA A 166 -6.66 -2.67 -4.11
CA ALA A 166 -5.81 -2.64 -5.28
C ALA A 166 -6.20 -1.48 -6.21
N LEU A 167 -5.28 -1.03 -7.07
CA LEU A 167 -5.58 0.05 -8.01
C LEU A 167 -6.67 -0.31 -9.03
N ASP A 168 -6.95 -1.59 -9.25
CA ASP A 168 -8.05 -2.05 -10.11
C ASP A 168 -9.40 -2.15 -9.38
N GLY A 169 -9.45 -1.67 -8.12
CA GLY A 169 -10.66 -1.55 -7.31
C GLY A 169 -11.02 -2.79 -6.47
N PHE A 170 -10.32 -3.91 -6.66
CA PHE A 170 -10.59 -5.12 -5.89
C PHE A 170 -10.07 -5.01 -4.45
N PRO A 171 -10.77 -5.61 -3.47
CA PRO A 171 -10.31 -5.66 -2.10
C PRO A 171 -9.13 -6.63 -1.95
N ILE A 172 -8.22 -6.28 -1.04
CA ILE A 172 -7.09 -7.11 -0.61
C ILE A 172 -7.33 -7.48 0.85
N PHE A 173 -7.35 -8.77 1.15
CA PHE A 173 -7.55 -9.32 2.48
C PHE A 173 -6.26 -9.88 3.07
N GLY A 174 -6.32 -10.30 4.33
CA GLY A 174 -5.21 -10.99 4.97
C GLY A 174 -4.91 -12.36 4.38
N PRO A 175 -3.82 -13.02 4.81
CA PRO A 175 -3.38 -14.28 4.24
C PRO A 175 -4.41 -15.39 4.44
N THR A 176 -4.40 -16.35 3.52
CA THR A 176 -5.28 -17.51 3.53
C THR A 176 -4.48 -18.76 3.19
N ALA A 177 -4.90 -19.91 3.71
CA ALA A 177 -4.32 -21.21 3.37
C ALA A 177 -4.86 -21.78 2.05
N ALA A 178 -5.86 -21.14 1.44
CA ALA A 178 -6.41 -21.57 0.17
C ALA A 178 -5.47 -21.25 -1.00
N ALA A 179 -5.59 -22.03 -2.07
CA ALA A 179 -4.86 -21.76 -3.30
C ALA A 179 -5.26 -20.40 -3.88
N LEU A 180 -4.23 -19.64 -4.26
CA LEU A 180 -4.33 -18.36 -4.96
C LEU A 180 -3.87 -18.53 -6.40
N ASP A 181 -4.35 -17.67 -7.30
CA ASP A 181 -3.80 -17.55 -8.65
C ASP A 181 -2.49 -16.75 -8.66
N ALA A 182 -1.94 -16.55 -9.87
CA ALA A 182 -0.68 -15.84 -10.07
C ALA A 182 -0.73 -14.36 -9.68
N CYS A 183 -1.92 -13.76 -9.54
CA CYS A 183 -2.07 -12.38 -9.07
C CYS A 183 -2.24 -12.27 -7.54
N ASN A 184 -2.13 -13.38 -6.80
CA ASN A 184 -2.48 -13.52 -5.38
C ASN A 184 -3.97 -13.38 -5.06
N GLY A 185 -4.87 -13.79 -5.96
CA GLY A 185 -6.29 -13.74 -5.65
C GLY A 185 -7.02 -15.05 -5.84
N ARG A 186 -8.30 -15.00 -5.46
CA ARG A 186 -9.26 -16.10 -5.56
C ARG A 186 -10.68 -15.57 -5.57
N PHE A 187 -11.60 -16.43 -6.00
CA PHE A 187 -13.03 -16.19 -5.80
C PHE A 187 -13.47 -16.67 -4.41
N VAL A 188 -14.24 -15.82 -3.72
CA VAL A 188 -14.94 -16.13 -2.48
C VAL A 188 -16.40 -15.72 -2.67
N ARG A 189 -17.31 -16.70 -2.62
CA ARG A 189 -18.77 -16.46 -2.81
C ARG A 189 -19.10 -15.68 -4.09
N GLY A 190 -18.39 -15.99 -5.18
CA GLY A 190 -18.59 -15.34 -6.49
C GLY A 190 -17.95 -13.97 -6.66
N GLN A 191 -17.26 -13.45 -5.64
CA GLN A 191 -16.50 -12.20 -5.72
C GLN A 191 -15.01 -12.51 -5.75
N TYR A 192 -14.30 -11.87 -6.66
CA TYR A 192 -12.85 -11.98 -6.71
C TYR A 192 -12.22 -11.06 -5.66
N GLN A 193 -11.17 -11.53 -5.00
CA GLN A 193 -10.44 -10.77 -3.99
C GLN A 193 -8.98 -11.21 -3.95
N TYR A 194 -8.08 -10.27 -3.64
CA TYR A 194 -6.66 -10.55 -3.44
C TYR A 194 -6.35 -10.87 -1.97
N HIS A 195 -5.21 -11.49 -1.74
CA HIS A 195 -4.70 -11.82 -0.42
C HIS A 195 -3.21 -11.49 -0.33
N VAL A 196 -2.81 -10.88 0.78
CA VAL A 196 -1.40 -10.68 1.10
C VAL A 196 -0.77 -11.99 1.58
N VAL A 197 0.56 -12.11 1.46
CA VAL A 197 1.29 -13.25 2.03
C VAL A 197 1.37 -13.16 3.56
N GLN A 198 1.56 -14.29 4.23
CA GLN A 198 1.70 -14.33 5.69
C GLN A 198 3.02 -13.68 6.13
N SER A 199 4.06 -13.93 5.33
CA SER A 199 5.44 -13.53 5.60
C SER A 199 6.14 -13.17 4.30
N PRO A 200 7.03 -12.16 4.29
CA PRO A 200 7.95 -11.94 3.17
C PRO A 200 8.78 -13.18 2.82
N ALA A 201 9.02 -14.09 3.76
CA ALA A 201 9.77 -15.33 3.53
C ALA A 201 9.02 -16.34 2.62
N GLU A 202 7.72 -16.16 2.40
CA GLU A 202 6.94 -16.99 1.45
C GLU A 202 7.23 -16.64 -0.01
N VAL A 203 7.86 -15.48 -0.26
CA VAL A 203 8.20 -14.99 -1.59
C VAL A 203 9.67 -15.29 -1.89
N ASP A 204 9.92 -16.11 -2.91
CA ASP A 204 11.29 -16.45 -3.33
C ASP A 204 11.92 -15.31 -4.14
N LEU A 205 12.58 -14.38 -3.45
CA LEU A 205 13.30 -13.25 -4.05
C LEU A 205 14.48 -13.65 -4.94
N ARG A 206 14.86 -14.93 -5.01
CA ARG A 206 15.89 -15.43 -5.95
C ARG A 206 15.33 -15.65 -7.35
N ARG A 207 14.00 -15.73 -7.50
CA ARG A 207 13.36 -15.80 -8.81
C ARG A 207 13.47 -14.46 -9.54
N PRO A 208 13.54 -14.45 -10.88
CA PRO A 208 13.39 -13.22 -11.65
C PRO A 208 12.11 -12.50 -11.24
N TYR A 209 12.12 -11.16 -11.21
CA TYR A 209 10.93 -10.40 -10.84
C TYR A 209 9.73 -10.77 -11.72
N CYS A 210 9.92 -10.78 -13.05
CA CYS A 210 8.89 -11.15 -14.00
C CYS A 210 8.65 -12.67 -13.96
N ALA A 211 7.38 -13.08 -13.82
CA ALA A 211 6.95 -14.45 -14.07
C ALA A 211 6.51 -14.60 -15.54
N ALA A 212 6.04 -15.80 -15.92
CA ALA A 212 5.40 -15.97 -17.22
C ALA A 212 4.08 -15.19 -17.30
N GLY A 213 3.86 -14.48 -18.40
CA GLY A 213 2.69 -13.61 -18.57
C GLY A 213 2.88 -12.24 -17.92
N ASN A 214 1.81 -11.66 -17.37
CA ASN A 214 1.83 -10.32 -16.74
C ASN A 214 1.94 -10.39 -15.21
N ALA A 215 2.23 -11.57 -14.66
CA ALA A 215 2.38 -11.75 -13.21
C ALA A 215 3.84 -11.58 -12.78
N VAL A 216 4.04 -11.26 -11.51
CA VAL A 216 5.36 -11.06 -10.92
C VAL A 216 5.61 -12.10 -9.82
N ASN A 217 6.84 -12.59 -9.71
CA ASN A 217 7.22 -13.55 -8.67
C ASN A 217 7.38 -12.90 -7.29
N TRP A 218 7.59 -11.58 -7.23
CA TRP A 218 7.78 -10.85 -5.96
C TRP A 218 6.46 -10.28 -5.46
N ASN A 219 5.50 -11.18 -5.24
CA ASN A 219 4.10 -10.90 -4.97
C ASN A 219 3.83 -10.84 -3.45
N PHE A 220 4.43 -9.90 -2.72
CA PHE A 220 4.12 -9.73 -1.28
C PHE A 220 2.64 -9.34 -1.03
N VAL A 221 2.09 -8.52 -1.91
CA VAL A 221 0.72 -8.01 -1.82
C VAL A 221 -0.06 -8.36 -3.08
N LEU A 222 0.50 -8.08 -4.27
CA LEU A 222 -0.13 -8.38 -5.56
C LEU A 222 0.91 -8.97 -6.52
N GLY A 223 0.47 -9.94 -7.33
CA GLY A 223 1.26 -10.44 -8.46
C GLY A 223 0.92 -9.77 -9.79
N CYS A 224 -0.33 -9.33 -9.96
CA CYS A 224 -0.87 -8.64 -11.12
C CYS A 224 -2.27 -8.10 -10.79
N TYR A 225 -2.89 -7.40 -11.73
CA TYR A 225 -4.30 -7.02 -11.69
C TYR A 225 -5.15 -7.90 -12.60
N HIS A 226 -6.33 -8.29 -12.13
CA HIS A 226 -7.40 -8.83 -12.95
C HIS A 226 -8.37 -7.75 -13.45
N GLY A 227 -8.43 -6.58 -12.79
CA GLY A 227 -9.23 -5.46 -13.26
C GLY A 227 -8.44 -4.45 -14.07
N SER A 228 -9.13 -3.40 -14.50
CA SER A 228 -8.52 -2.26 -15.21
C SER A 228 -8.14 -1.16 -14.24
N THR A 229 -6.91 -0.67 -14.32
CA THR A 229 -6.45 0.53 -13.57
C THR A 229 -6.68 1.83 -14.34
N SER A 230 -7.14 1.75 -15.60
CA SER A 230 -7.21 2.91 -16.52
C SER A 230 -8.09 4.08 -16.06
N SER A 231 -9.03 3.84 -15.15
CA SER A 231 -9.88 4.90 -14.58
C SER A 231 -9.44 5.32 -13.17
N THR A 232 -8.43 4.68 -12.58
CA THR A 232 -7.86 5.07 -11.29
C THR A 232 -7.23 6.44 -11.38
N ARG A 233 -7.54 7.32 -10.44
CA ARG A 233 -7.00 8.69 -10.39
C ARG A 233 -6.49 8.97 -9.00
N LEU A 234 -5.23 9.39 -8.91
CA LEU A 234 -4.63 9.96 -7.71
C LEU A 234 -4.46 11.46 -7.94
N GLU A 235 -5.10 12.26 -7.09
CA GLU A 235 -5.18 13.70 -7.25
C GLU A 235 -4.90 14.38 -5.90
N ARG A 236 -4.65 15.69 -5.92
CA ARG A 236 -4.67 16.48 -4.69
C ARG A 236 -6.10 16.58 -4.15
N ASP A 237 -6.27 16.40 -2.85
CA ASP A 237 -7.55 16.70 -2.20
C ASP A 237 -7.76 18.22 -2.12
N THR A 238 -8.86 18.69 -2.72
CA THR A 238 -9.28 20.09 -2.70
C THR A 238 -10.30 20.40 -1.60
N GLY A 239 -10.66 19.40 -0.79
CA GLY A 239 -11.67 19.49 0.26
C GLY A 239 -13.11 19.30 -0.22
N SER A 240 -13.35 19.16 -1.53
CA SER A 240 -14.69 18.92 -2.06
C SER A 240 -15.16 17.49 -1.79
N ARG A 241 -16.39 17.35 -1.28
CA ARG A 241 -17.11 16.08 -1.10
C ARG A 241 -18.45 16.04 -1.84
N ILE A 242 -18.66 16.95 -2.77
CA ILE A 242 -19.93 17.06 -3.51
C ILE A 242 -20.21 15.75 -4.26
N GLY A 243 -21.41 15.18 -4.08
CA GLY A 243 -21.83 13.94 -4.72
C GLY A 243 -21.30 12.65 -4.06
N LEU A 244 -20.57 12.76 -2.95
CA LEU A 244 -19.98 11.63 -2.24
C LEU A 244 -20.77 11.31 -0.98
N GLN A 245 -20.99 10.01 -0.76
CA GLN A 245 -21.45 9.46 0.52
C GLN A 245 -20.22 9.00 1.29
N CYS A 246 -19.79 9.84 2.22
CA CYS A 246 -18.61 9.58 3.02
C CYS A 246 -18.98 8.94 4.35
N SER A 247 -18.22 7.93 4.74
CA SER A 247 -18.16 7.48 6.11
C SER A 247 -16.83 7.95 6.70
N ALA A 248 -16.91 8.78 7.74
CA ALA A 248 -15.85 8.76 8.74
C ALA A 248 -15.86 7.34 9.29
N ASP A 249 -14.82 6.55 9.02
CA ASP A 249 -14.80 5.16 9.46
C ASP A 249 -15.03 5.11 10.97
N ALA A 250 -16.21 4.64 11.39
CA ALA A 250 -16.63 4.55 12.77
C ALA A 250 -15.90 3.43 13.55
N ASP A 251 -14.94 2.74 12.94
CA ASP A 251 -14.32 1.52 13.48
C ASP A 251 -12.78 1.56 13.41
N TYR A 252 -12.18 2.48 14.16
CA TYR A 252 -10.79 2.33 14.62
C TYR A 252 -10.63 2.30 16.15
N ASP A 253 -11.73 2.34 16.90
CA ASP A 253 -11.73 1.95 18.32
C ASP A 253 -11.95 0.44 18.44
N ALA A 254 -10.94 -0.33 18.05
CA ALA A 254 -10.72 -1.69 18.55
C ALA A 254 -9.30 -1.75 19.14
N PRO A 255 -9.13 -2.42 20.29
CA PRO A 255 -8.40 -1.88 21.43
C PRO A 255 -6.91 -1.69 21.18
N ARG A 256 -6.37 -0.56 21.65
CA ARG A 256 -4.94 -0.45 21.97
C ARG A 256 -4.58 -1.66 22.84
N PRO A 257 -3.51 -2.42 22.53
CA PRO A 257 -3.03 -3.40 23.49
C PRO A 257 -2.63 -2.65 24.76
N ALA A 258 -3.39 -2.89 25.83
CA ALA A 258 -2.99 -2.53 27.17
C ALA A 258 -1.87 -3.50 27.58
N GLY A 259 -0.63 -3.06 27.48
CA GLY A 259 0.53 -3.68 28.12
C GLY A 259 0.97 -5.04 27.56
N MET A 260 2.18 -5.08 27.02
CA MET A 260 3.24 -6.05 27.35
C MET A 260 4.58 -5.50 26.86
#